data_AF-A0A7V6Q594-F1
#
_entry.id   AF-A0A7V6Q594-F1
#
_cell.length_a   1.000
_cell.length_b   1.000
_cell.length_c   1.000
_cell.angle_alpha   90.00
_cell.angle_beta   90.00
_cell.angle_gamma   90.00
#
_symmetry.space_group_name_H-M   'P 1'
#
loop_
_entity.id
_entity.type
_entity.pdbx_description
1 polymer ?
#
loop_
_entity_poly.entity_id
_entity_poly.type
_entity_poly.pdbx_seq_one_letter_code
_entity_poly.pdbx_strand_id
1 'polypeptide(L)' 'MTKSESWQLQIEKAKIELALAEQDLKNAEPDFVVAAAHEVTAKQEKLNALIGRAKKEMMTA' A
#
# COMPACT_ATOMS: atom_id res chain seq x y z
N MET A 1 -7.52 5.32 -20.66
CA MET A 1 -6.90 5.53 -19.35
C MET A 1 -5.43 5.88 -19.59
N THR A 2 -4.97 7.02 -19.10
CA THR A 2 -3.56 7.43 -19.19
C THR A 2 -2.71 6.65 -18.20
N LYS A 3 -1.38 6.63 -18.40
CA LYS A 3 -0.46 6.02 -17.42
C LYS A 3 -0.59 6.67 -16.03
N SER A 4 -0.79 7.99 -15.98
CA SER A 4 -1.01 8.74 -14.74
C SER A 4 -2.26 8.27 -14.01
N GLU A 5 -3.38 8.11 -14.72
CA GLU A 5 -4.64 7.58 -14.15
C GLU A 5 -4.46 6.14 -13.64
N SER A 6 -3.70 5.31 -14.34
CA SER A 6 -3.41 3.94 -13.91
C SER A 6 -2.59 3.92 -12.60
N TRP A 7 -1.57 4.77 -12.50
CA TRP A 7 -0.77 4.90 -11.28
C TRP A 7 -1.60 5.40 -10.10
N GLN A 8 -2.44 6.41 -10.33
CA GLN A 8 -3.35 6.92 -9.31
C GLN A 8 -4.30 5.84 -8.80
N LEU A 9 -4.91 5.05 -9.69
CA LEU A 9 -5.78 3.94 -9.32
C LEU A 9 -5.05 2.90 -8.45
N GLN A 10 -3.82 2.52 -8.82
CA GLN A 10 -3.02 1.55 -8.08
C GLN A 10 -2.62 2.07 -6.69
N ILE A 11 -2.27 3.36 -6.59
CA ILE A 11 -1.94 4.01 -5.34
C ILE A 11 -3.16 4.07 -4.42
N GLU A 12 -4.33 4.47 -4.93
CA GLU A 12 -5.57 4.49 -4.14
C GLU A 12 -5.95 3.10 -3.65
N LYS A 13 -5.82 2.07 -4.51
CA LYS A 13 -6.01 0.68 -4.09
C LYS A 13 -5.05 0.29 -2.96
N ALA A 14 -3.77 0.63 -3.07
CA ALA A 14 -2.77 0.30 -2.05
C ALA A 14 -3.01 1.03 -0.72
N LYS A 15 -3.54 2.26 -0.73
CA LYS A 15 -3.97 2.96 0.48
C LYS A 15 -5.10 2.24 1.19
N ILE A 16 -6.10 1.77 0.45
CA ILE A 16 -7.23 1.00 1.00
C ILE A 16 -6.71 -0.31 1.61
N GLU A 17 -5.83 -1.04 0.91
CA GLU A 17 -5.23 -2.27 1.42
C GLU A 17 -4.43 -2.03 2.72
N LEU A 18 -3.68 -0.93 2.82
CA LEU A 18 -2.95 -0.57 4.03
C LEU A 18 -3.91 -0.25 5.18
N ALA A 19 -4.94 0.55 4.94
CA ALA A 19 -5.93 0.89 5.97
C ALA A 19 -6.67 -0.33 6.52
N LEU A 20 -6.96 -1.32 5.66
CA LEU A 20 -7.54 -2.60 6.08
C LEU A 20 -6.55 -3.39 6.95
N ALA A 21 -5.28 -3.50 6.53
CA ALA A 21 -4.26 -4.19 7.33
C ALA A 21 -4.03 -3.52 8.71
N GLU A 22 -4.08 -2.20 8.78
CA GLU A 22 -3.99 -1.45 10.05
C GLU A 22 -5.21 -1.73 10.95
N GLN A 23 -6.40 -1.82 10.37
CA GLN A 23 -7.61 -2.21 11.08
C GLN A 23 -7.52 -3.65 11.59
N ASP A 24 -7.02 -4.57 10.76
CA ASP A 24 -6.84 -5.97 11.12
C ASP A 24 -5.83 -6.14 12.26
N LEU A 25 -4.69 -5.41 12.20
CA LEU A 25 -3.72 -5.38 13.30
C LEU A 25 -4.34 -4.86 14.60
N LYS A 26 -5.17 -3.81 14.54
CA LYS A 26 -5.85 -3.26 15.71
C LYS A 26 -6.80 -4.28 16.37
N ASN A 27 -7.37 -5.18 15.58
CA ASN A 27 -8.33 -6.19 16.04
C ASN A 27 -7.71 -7.59 16.18
N ALA A 28 -6.41 -7.74 15.96
CA ALA A 28 -5.75 -9.03 15.93
C ALA A 28 -5.76 -9.68 17.33
N GLU A 29 -6.10 -10.97 17.37
CA GLU A 29 -5.92 -11.76 18.59
C GLU A 29 -4.42 -11.89 18.91
N PRO A 30 -4.03 -12.07 20.19
CA PRO A 30 -2.63 -12.07 20.62
C PRO A 30 -1.71 -12.97 19.78
N ASP A 31 -2.20 -14.15 19.38
CA ASP A 31 -1.44 -15.13 18.62
C ASP A 31 -1.16 -14.69 17.17
N PHE A 32 -1.89 -13.70 16.66
CA PHE A 32 -1.79 -13.20 15.28
C PHE A 32 -1.21 -11.78 15.16
N VAL A 33 -0.95 -11.08 16.27
CA VAL A 33 -0.44 -9.69 16.26
C VAL A 33 0.82 -9.53 15.41
N VAL A 34 1.77 -10.47 15.53
CA VAL A 34 3.03 -10.42 14.76
C VAL A 34 2.77 -10.58 13.26
N ALA A 35 1.89 -11.51 12.88
CA ALA A 35 1.52 -11.71 11.48
C ALA A 35 0.83 -10.48 10.90
N ALA A 36 -0.11 -9.89 11.64
CA ALA A 36 -0.80 -8.66 11.23
C ALA A 36 0.17 -7.47 11.12
N ALA A 37 1.16 -7.35 12.01
CA ALA A 37 2.18 -6.30 11.95
C ALA A 37 3.08 -6.43 10.71
N HIS A 38 3.44 -7.67 10.33
CA HIS A 38 4.15 -7.93 9.08
C HIS A 38 3.31 -7.57 7.86
N GLU A 39 2.00 -7.84 7.89
CA GLU A 39 1.12 -7.44 6.79
C GLU A 39 1.07 -5.91 6.62
N VAL A 40 0.87 -5.15 7.69
CA VAL A 40 0.92 -3.68 7.66
C VAL A 40 2.22 -3.19 7.02
N THR A 41 3.34 -3.75 7.46
CA THR A 41 4.67 -3.40 6.93
C THR A 41 4.74 -3.68 5.42
N ALA A 42 4.32 -4.86 4.97
CA ALA A 42 4.33 -5.23 3.56
C ALA A 42 3.42 -4.32 2.71
N LYS A 43 2.23 -3.94 3.20
CA LYS A 43 1.33 -3.00 2.50
C LYS A 43 1.93 -1.60 2.40
N GLN A 44 2.57 -1.13 3.47
CA GLN A 44 3.24 0.18 3.49
C GLN A 44 4.41 0.23 2.49
N GLU A 45 5.23 -0.82 2.44
CA GLU A 45 6.32 -0.94 1.46
C GLU A 45 5.80 -0.95 0.02
N LYS A 46 4.71 -1.68 -0.25
CA LYS A 46 4.05 -1.68 -1.56
C LYS A 46 3.58 -0.27 -1.95
N LEU A 47 2.91 0.44 -1.04
CA LEU A 47 2.46 1.82 -1.29
C LEU A 47 3.64 2.74 -1.62
N ASN A 48 4.72 2.67 -0.84
CA ASN A 48 5.93 3.45 -1.07
C ASN A 48 6.57 3.14 -2.43
N ALA A 49 6.64 1.87 -2.81
CA ALA A 49 7.17 1.44 -4.10
C ALA A 49 6.33 1.98 -5.28
N LEU A 50 4.99 1.94 -5.17
CA LEU A 50 4.09 2.48 -6.19
C LEU A 50 4.25 3.99 -6.36
N ILE A 51 4.29 4.74 -5.25
CA ILE A 51 4.53 6.19 -5.28
C ILE A 51 5.90 6.49 -5.91
N GLY A 52 6.93 5.75 -5.53
CA GLY A 52 8.28 5.90 -6.07
C GLY A 52 8.35 5.66 -7.57
N ARG A 53 7.67 4.62 -8.08
CA ARG A 53 7.60 4.33 -9.53
C ARG A 53 6.81 5.38 -10.29
N ALA A 54 5.63 5.76 -9.79
CA ALA A 54 4.80 6.79 -10.42
C ALA A 54 5.57 8.10 -10.57
N LYS A 55 6.29 8.54 -9.53
CA LYS A 55 7.14 9.75 -9.58
C LYS A 55 8.24 9.63 -10.63
N LYS A 56 8.97 8.51 -10.66
CA LYS A 56 10.05 8.29 -11.64
C LYS A 56 9.52 8.37 -13.06
N GLU A 57 8.41 7.70 -13.35
CA GLU A 57 7.83 7.69 -14.69
C GLU A 57 7.29 9.05 -15.12
N MET A 58 6.72 9.83 -14.21
CA MET A 58 6.26 11.20 -14.50
C MET A 58 7.40 12.20 -14.72
N MET A 59 8.60 11.95 -14.18
CA MET A 59 9.78 12.79 -14.44
C MET A 59 10.51 12.43 -15.73
N THR A 60 10.29 11.22 -16.26
CA THR A 60 10.90 10.73 -17.51
C THR A 60 9.98 10.81 -18.73
N ALA A 61 8.74 11.27 -18.54
CA ALA A 61 7.73 11.45 -19.58
C ALA A 61 7.68 12.91 -20.04
#